data_AF-W2KVY5-F1
#
_entry.id   AF-W2KVY5-F1
#
_cell.length_a   1.000
_cell.length_b   1.000
_cell.length_c   1.000
_cell.angle_alpha   90.00
_cell.angle_beta   90.00
_cell.angle_gamma   90.00
#
_symmetry.space_group_name_H-M   'P 1'
#
loop_
_entity.id
_entity.type
_entity.pdbx_description
1 polymer ?
#
loop_
_entity_poly.entity_id
_entity_poly.type
_entity_poly.pdbx_seq_one_letter_code
_entity_poly.pdbx_strand_id
1 'polypeptide(L)'
;MTKTRAQSSTLPGGEAEQGPTPISAPILPPRITKTSHAALVKWRKERWEYEDTICNRAKSDTDDLIVPIKNTFDEGLLREWCRLQWK
;
A
#
# COMPACT_ATOMS: atom_id res chain seq x y z
N MET A 1 -22.94 -39.90 1.00
CA MET A 1 -23.30 -38.62 0.36
C MET A 1 -22.62 -37.49 1.12
N THR A 2 -21.93 -36.62 0.38
CA THR A 2 -20.90 -35.66 0.83
C THR A 2 -21.48 -34.47 1.60
N LYS A 3 -20.96 -34.19 2.80
CA LYS A 3 -21.22 -32.95 3.54
C LYS A 3 -20.08 -31.96 3.26
N THR A 4 -20.39 -30.95 2.45
CA THR A 4 -19.50 -29.82 2.12
C THR A 4 -19.22 -28.97 3.36
N ARG A 5 -17.94 -28.87 3.74
CA ARG A 5 -17.45 -27.91 4.75
C ARG A 5 -17.10 -26.61 4.02
N ALA A 6 -17.95 -25.60 4.14
CA ALA A 6 -17.61 -24.24 3.74
C ALA A 6 -16.51 -23.70 4.66
N GLN A 7 -15.35 -23.40 4.09
CA GLN A 7 -14.31 -22.63 4.76
C GLN A 7 -14.60 -21.16 4.49
N SER A 8 -15.12 -20.47 5.50
CA SER A 8 -15.23 -19.01 5.49
C SER A 8 -13.82 -18.42 5.56
N SER A 9 -13.42 -17.70 4.52
CA SER A 9 -12.12 -17.05 4.41
C SER A 9 -11.92 -16.03 5.54
N THR A 10 -11.01 -16.34 6.45
CA THR A 10 -10.44 -15.38 7.40
C THR A 10 -9.63 -14.34 6.62
N LEU A 11 -10.09 -13.09 6.60
CA LEU A 11 -9.22 -11.95 6.31
C LEU A 11 -8.26 -11.80 7.51
N PRO A 12 -6.93 -11.85 7.35
CA PRO A 12 -6.07 -11.31 8.36
C PRO A 12 -6.09 -9.80 8.17
N GLY A 13 -7.00 -9.13 8.88
CA GLY A 13 -6.73 -7.78 9.38
C GLY A 13 -5.59 -7.90 10.38
N GLY A 14 -4.38 -8.11 9.88
CA GLY A 14 -3.17 -8.10 10.67
C GLY A 14 -2.74 -6.66 10.82
N GLU A 15 -3.08 -6.06 11.96
CA GLU A 15 -2.22 -5.01 12.51
C GLU A 15 -0.84 -5.65 12.65
N ALA A 16 0.05 -5.36 11.71
CA ALA A 16 1.40 -5.86 11.73
C ALA A 16 2.13 -5.16 12.87
N GLU A 17 2.14 -5.82 14.02
CA GLU A 17 3.10 -5.61 15.09
C GLU A 17 4.49 -5.50 14.44
N GLN A 18 5.02 -4.28 14.38
CA GLN A 18 6.30 -3.96 13.76
C GLN A 18 7.42 -4.50 14.66
N GLY A 19 7.67 -5.80 14.56
CA GLY A 19 8.95 -6.36 14.99
C GLY A 19 10.11 -5.71 14.25
N PRO A 20 11.36 -5.81 14.75
CA PRO A 20 12.53 -5.19 14.12
C PRO A 20 12.64 -5.70 12.68
N THR A 21 12.37 -4.82 11.71
CA THR A 21 12.48 -5.19 10.30
C THR A 21 13.97 -5.26 9.95
N PRO A 22 14.45 -6.41 9.43
CA PRO A 22 15.84 -6.52 9.05
C PRO A 22 16.19 -5.45 8.00
N ILE A 23 17.37 -4.85 8.12
CA ILE A 23 17.85 -3.75 7.25
C ILE A 23 17.79 -4.14 5.75
N SER A 24 17.91 -5.43 5.45
CA SER A 24 17.86 -5.99 4.10
C SER A 24 16.45 -6.17 3.52
N ALA A 25 15.38 -5.91 4.31
CA ALA A 25 14.01 -6.04 3.80
C ALA A 25 13.72 -4.98 2.72
N PRO A 26 13.17 -5.37 1.56
CA PRO A 26 12.79 -4.41 0.53
C PRO A 26 11.72 -3.46 1.07
N ILE A 27 11.94 -2.16 0.93
CA ILE A 27 10.97 -1.14 1.32
C ILE A 27 9.92 -1.06 0.20
N LEU A 28 8.68 -1.42 0.51
CA LEU A 28 7.58 -1.39 -0.46
C LEU A 28 6.85 -0.04 -0.38
N PRO A 29 6.55 0.60 -1.52
CA PRO A 29 5.76 1.83 -1.53
C PRO A 29 4.31 1.54 -1.12
N PRO A 30 3.69 2.39 -0.27
CA PRO A 30 2.28 2.23 0.08
C PRO A 30 1.38 2.51 -1.12
N ARG A 31 0.36 1.66 -1.33
CA ARG A 31 -0.58 1.77 -2.46
C ARG A 31 -1.87 2.49 -2.07
N ILE A 32 -2.38 3.35 -2.95
CA ILE A 32 -3.69 4.00 -2.80
C ILE A 32 -4.76 3.05 -3.31
N THR A 33 -5.46 2.38 -2.39
CA THR A 33 -6.51 1.41 -2.70
C THR A 33 -7.92 1.98 -2.61
N LYS A 34 -8.09 3.10 -1.89
CA LYS A 34 -9.38 3.77 -1.65
C LYS A 34 -9.18 5.28 -1.64
N THR A 35 -10.23 6.02 -1.95
CA THR A 35 -10.19 7.49 -2.07
C THR A 35 -11.10 8.21 -1.09
N SER A 36 -11.54 7.52 -0.05
CA SER A 36 -12.14 8.17 1.11
C SER A 36 -11.09 9.04 1.83
N HIS A 37 -11.55 10.10 2.50
CA HIS A 37 -10.67 11.00 3.24
C HIS A 37 -9.77 10.25 4.23
N ALA A 38 -10.36 9.34 5.02
CA ALA A 38 -9.62 8.53 5.99
C ALA A 38 -8.51 7.68 5.34
N ALA A 39 -8.78 7.08 4.17
CA ALA A 39 -7.79 6.29 3.46
C ALA A 39 -6.62 7.15 2.94
N LEU A 40 -6.91 8.35 2.43
CA LEU A 40 -5.88 9.26 1.93
C LEU A 40 -5.03 9.87 3.06
N VAL A 41 -5.64 10.17 4.21
CA VAL A 41 -4.90 10.62 5.41
C VAL A 41 -3.96 9.52 5.91
N LYS A 42 -4.45 8.27 5.99
CA LYS A 42 -3.63 7.12 6.38
C LYS A 42 -2.47 6.92 5.39
N TRP A 43 -2.76 6.88 4.10
CA TRP A 43 -1.74 6.71 3.06
C TRP A 43 -0.68 7.81 3.08
N ARG A 44 -1.08 9.08 3.35
CA ARG A 44 -0.11 10.18 3.47
C ARG A 44 0.89 9.94 4.59
N LYS A 45 0.44 9.43 5.74
CA LYS A 45 1.31 9.10 6.87
C LYS A 45 2.27 7.96 6.49
N GLU A 46 1.74 6.87 5.97
CA GLU A 46 2.54 5.71 5.53
C GLU A 46 3.56 6.09 4.45
N ARG A 47 3.20 7.03 3.56
CA ARG A 47 4.10 7.52 2.52
C ARG A 47 5.26 8.33 3.08
N TRP A 48 4.99 9.19 4.07
CA TRP A 48 6.05 9.94 4.73
C TRP A 48 7.03 9.00 5.43
N GLU A 49 6.54 7.97 6.12
CA GLU A 49 7.38 6.94 6.75
C GLU A 49 8.21 6.15 5.71
N TYR A 50 7.62 5.83 4.55
CA TYR A 50 8.30 5.20 3.43
C TYR A 50 9.45 6.07 2.88
N GLU A 51 9.18 7.35 2.60
CA GLU A 51 10.17 8.30 2.08
C GLU A 51 11.29 8.53 3.10
N ASP A 52 10.97 8.71 4.38
CA ASP A 52 11.94 8.84 5.47
C ASP A 52 12.83 7.60 5.58
N THR A 53 12.24 6.40 5.51
CA THR A 53 13.02 5.14 5.55
C THR A 53 13.96 5.00 4.35
N ILE A 54 13.52 5.40 3.14
CA ILE A 54 14.39 5.40 1.96
C ILE A 54 15.52 6.41 2.12
N CYS A 55 15.22 7.63 2.56
CA CYS A 55 16.22 8.66 2.81
C CYS A 55 17.26 8.21 3.84
N ASN A 56 16.83 7.56 4.93
CA ASN A 56 17.73 7.04 5.96
C ASN A 56 18.62 5.89 5.49
N ARG A 57 18.21 5.14 4.45
CA ARG A 57 19.02 4.04 3.87
C ARG A 57 19.88 4.48 2.70
N ALA A 58 19.51 5.55 1.99
CA ALA A 58 20.24 6.03 0.85
C ALA A 58 21.57 6.70 1.26
N LYS A 59 22.60 6.52 0.43
CA LYS A 59 23.92 7.17 0.62
C LYS A 59 24.09 8.43 -0.23
N SER A 60 23.14 8.71 -1.12
CA SER A 60 23.14 9.76 -2.15
C SER A 60 21.71 10.24 -2.41
N ASP A 61 21.52 11.10 -3.41
CA ASP A 61 20.19 11.63 -3.79
C ASP A 61 19.13 10.52 -3.92
N THR A 62 17.99 10.77 -3.30
CA THR A 62 16.90 9.80 -3.08
C THR A 62 15.78 9.92 -4.10
N ASP A 63 15.78 10.97 -4.92
CA ASP A 63 14.71 11.27 -5.88
C ASP A 63 14.48 10.13 -6.88
N ASP A 64 15.55 9.44 -7.29
CA ASP A 64 15.47 8.29 -8.19
C ASP A 64 14.98 6.99 -7.50
N LEU A 65 15.02 6.94 -6.17
CA LEU A 65 14.62 5.77 -5.38
C LEU A 65 13.14 5.82 -4.96
N ILE A 66 12.57 7.03 -4.88
CA ILE A 66 11.21 7.24 -4.41
C ILE A 66 10.21 6.96 -5.54
N VAL A 67 9.30 6.01 -5.32
CA VAL A 67 8.27 5.69 -6.31
C VAL A 67 7.27 6.84 -6.45
N PRO A 68 7.02 7.37 -7.67
CA PRO A 68 6.07 8.46 -7.88
C PRO A 68 4.65 8.12 -7.44
N ILE A 69 3.92 9.12 -6.92
CA ILE A 69 2.54 8.97 -6.44
C ILE A 69 1.62 8.37 -7.52
N LYS A 70 1.81 8.76 -8.78
CA LYS A 70 1.03 8.24 -9.92
C LYS A 70 1.12 6.72 -10.06
N ASN A 71 2.24 6.13 -9.66
CA ASN A 71 2.49 4.70 -9.72
C ASN A 71 2.04 3.94 -8.45
N THR A 72 1.56 4.66 -7.43
CA THR A 72 1.05 4.05 -6.20
C THR A 72 -0.45 3.76 -6.24
N PHE A 73 -1.18 4.24 -7.26
CA PHE A 73 -2.60 3.93 -7.40
C PHE A 73 -2.83 2.44 -7.66
N ASP A 74 -3.81 1.87 -6.99
CA ASP A 74 -4.24 0.53 -7.31
C ASP A 74 -4.91 0.47 -8.68
N GLU A 75 -4.55 -0.51 -9.49
CA GLU A 75 -5.11 -0.64 -10.83
C GLU A 75 -6.62 -0.92 -10.83
N GLY A 76 -7.13 -1.63 -9.82
CA GLY A 76 -8.57 -1.86 -9.65
C GLY A 76 -9.30 -0.55 -9.43
N LEU A 77 -8.76 0.30 -8.55
CA LEU A 77 -9.28 1.64 -8.30
C LEU A 77 -9.26 2.51 -9.57
N LEU A 78 -8.17 2.51 -10.33
CA LEU A 78 -8.10 3.24 -11.60
C LEU A 78 -9.11 2.72 -12.62
N ARG A 79 -9.31 1.40 -12.71
CA ARG A 79 -10.30 0.80 -13.61
C ARG A 79 -11.73 1.20 -13.23
N GLU A 80 -12.05 1.27 -11.95
CA GLU A 80 -13.36 1.72 -11.46
C GLU A 80 -13.60 3.20 -11.83
N TRP A 81 -12.60 4.05 -11.65
CA TRP A 81 -12.68 5.46 -12.05
C TRP A 81 -12.89 5.66 -13.55
N CYS A 82 -12.19 4.88 -14.38
CA CYS A 82 -12.42 4.90 -15.82
C CYS A 82 -13.86 4.49 -16.20
N ARG A 83 -14.48 3.56 -15.46
CA ARG A 83 -15.89 3.18 -15.68
C ARG A 83 -16.87 4.24 -15.24
N LEU A 84 -16.51 5.03 -14.23
CA LEU A 84 -17.31 6.14 -13.71
C LEU A 84 -17.18 7.41 -14.56
N GLN A 85 -16.59 7.38 -15.76
CA GLN A 85 -16.60 8.53 -16.65
C GLN A 85 -18.04 8.96 -16.94
N TRP A 86 -18.42 10.13 -16.39
CA TRP A 86 -19.71 10.75 -16.61
C TRP A 86 -19.79 11.19 -18.07
N LYS A 87 -20.92 10.89 -18.70
CA LYS A 87 -21.25 11.25 -20.07
C LYS A 87 -21.95 12.60 -20.10
#